data_AF-G7TBD9-F1
#
_entry.id   AF-G7TBD9-F1
#
_cell.length_a   1.000
_cell.length_b   1.000
_cell.length_c   1.000
_cell.angle_alpha   90.00
_cell.angle_beta   90.00
_cell.angle_gamma   90.00
#
_symmetry.space_group_name_H-M   'P 1'
#
loop_
_entity.id
_entity.type
_entity.pdbx_description
1 polymer ?
#
loop_
_entity_poly.entity_id
_entity_poly.type
_entity_poly.pdbx_seq_one_letter_code
_entity_poly.pdbx_strand_id
1 'polypeptide(L)' 'MIDNPDNRIALLIDADNAPAGKIDVVLAEVARYGVVNVRRAYGNWKSPHLRGWEAALHD' A
#
# COMPACT_ATOMS: atom_id res chain seq x y z
N MET A 1 31.10 2.32 -10.12
CA MET A 1 30.22 1.53 -9.22
C MET A 1 28.81 1.93 -9.58
N ILE A 2 28.05 1.07 -10.25
CA ILE A 2 26.61 1.31 -10.45
C ILE A 2 25.96 0.66 -9.24
N ASP A 3 25.79 1.42 -8.16
CA ASP A 3 24.76 1.06 -7.20
C ASP A 3 23.44 1.15 -7.98
N ASN A 4 22.82 0.01 -8.29
CA ASN A 4 21.43 -0.03 -8.72
C ASN A 4 20.62 -0.51 -7.51
N PRO A 5 20.48 0.32 -6.44
CA PRO A 5 19.64 -0.06 -5.33
C PRO A 5 18.21 0.00 -5.87
N ASP A 6 17.52 -1.13 -5.94
CA ASP A 6 16.10 -1.13 -6.31
C ASP A 6 15.40 0.01 -5.56
N ASN A 7 14.88 1.00 -6.31
CA ASN A 7 14.34 2.23 -5.73
C ASN A 7 13.37 1.85 -4.62
N ARG A 8 13.72 2.16 -3.37
CA ARG A 8 12.95 1.73 -2.22
C ARG A 8 11.77 2.66 -2.05
N ILE A 9 10.58 2.15 -2.29
CA ILE A 9 9.35 2.94 -2.20
C ILE A 9 8.68 2.65 -0.85
N ALA A 10 8.36 3.73 -0.12
CA ALA A 10 7.49 3.68 1.04
C ALA A 10 6.08 4.11 0.60
N LEU A 11 5.10 3.23 0.81
CA LEU A 11 3.71 3.47 0.46
C LEU A 11 2.91 3.76 1.74
N LEU A 12 2.40 4.99 1.84
CA LEU A 12 1.48 5.42 2.89
C LEU A 12 0.11 5.61 2.28
N ILE A 13 -0.90 4.99 2.89
CA ILE A 13 -2.27 4.92 2.38
C ILE A 13 -3.18 5.57 3.41
N ASP A 14 -4.04 6.47 2.94
CA ASP A 14 -5.18 6.94 3.72
C ASP A 14 -6.36 6.00 3.49
N ALA A 15 -6.59 5.07 4.42
CA ALA A 15 -7.58 4.01 4.33
C ALA A 15 -9.01 4.55 4.42
N ASP A 16 -9.21 5.69 5.08
CA ASP A 16 -10.53 6.33 5.20
C ASP A 16 -10.97 6.96 3.87
N ASN A 17 -10.01 7.43 3.07
CA ASN A 17 -10.27 8.14 1.81
C ASN A 17 -9.99 7.31 0.55
N ALA A 18 -9.30 6.17 0.66
CA ALA A 18 -9.04 5.26 -0.46
C ALA A 18 -9.78 3.93 -0.29
N PRO A 19 -10.39 3.36 -1.35
CA PRO A 19 -11.01 2.05 -1.28
C PRO A 19 -9.96 0.91 -1.36
N ALA A 20 -10.08 -0.09 -0.49
CA ALA A 20 -9.17 -1.24 -0.44
C ALA A 20 -9.04 -2.00 -1.77
N GLY A 21 -10.14 -2.16 -2.51
CA GLY A 21 -10.16 -2.94 -3.76
C GLY A 21 -9.31 -2.38 -4.91
N LYS A 22 -8.66 -1.23 -4.76
CA LYS A 22 -7.72 -0.67 -5.75
C LYS A 22 -6.26 -0.89 -5.39
N ILE A 23 -5.95 -1.45 -4.22
CA ILE A 23 -4.58 -1.52 -3.73
C ILE A 23 -3.67 -2.37 -4.64
N ASP A 24 -4.18 -3.47 -5.20
CA ASP A 24 -3.39 -4.36 -6.07
C ASP A 24 -2.94 -3.67 -7.35
N VAL A 25 -3.82 -2.86 -7.95
CA VAL A 25 -3.49 -2.07 -9.15
C VAL A 25 -2.42 -1.03 -8.84
N VAL A 26 -2.53 -0.37 -7.69
CA VAL A 26 -1.54 0.61 -7.24
C VAL A 26 -0.19 -0.08 -7.00
N LEU A 27 -0.17 -1.25 -6.36
CA LEU A 27 1.05 -1.99 -6.09
C LEU A 27 1.72 -2.49 -7.37
N ALA A 28 0.93 -2.99 -8.32
CA ALA A 28 1.43 -3.42 -9.62
C ALA A 28 2.09 -2.27 -10.39
N GLU A 29 1.51 -1.07 -10.34
CA GLU A 29 2.09 0.11 -10.99
C GLU A 29 3.35 0.58 -10.25
N VAL A 30 3.31 0.68 -8.91
CA VAL A 30 4.45 1.11 -8.09
C VAL A 30 5.65 0.14 -8.22
N ALA A 31 5.40 -1.16 -8.36
CA ALA A 31 6.43 -2.17 -8.58
C ALA A 31 7.27 -1.95 -9.85
N ARG A 32 6.74 -1.20 -10.83
CA ARG A 32 7.48 -0.83 -12.06
C ARG A 32 8.54 0.23 -11.81
N TYR A 33 8.42 0.98 -10.72
CA TYR A 33 9.33 2.07 -10.36
C TYR A 33 10.33 1.68 -9.27
N GLY A 34 10.13 0.55 -8.58
CA GLY A 34 10.99 0.08 -7.51
C GLY A 34 10.33 -0.92 -6.56
N VAL A 35 11.04 -1.29 -5.50
CA VAL A 35 10.58 -2.27 -4.51
C VAL A 35 9.86 -1.55 -3.37
N VAL A 36 8.59 -1.89 -3.16
CA VAL A 36 7.80 -1.40 -2.03
C VAL A 36 8.25 -2.12 -0.75
N ASN A 37 8.91 -1.40 0.15
CA ASN A 37 9.44 -1.98 1.40
C ASN A 37 8.55 -1.74 2.61
N VAL A 38 7.70 -0.70 2.57
CA VAL A 38 6.83 -0.34 3.69
C VAL A 38 5.45 -0.02 3.14
N ARG A 39 4.43 -0.74 3.62
CA ARG A 39 3.02 -0.40 3.44
C ARG A 39 2.44 -0.03 4.79
N ARG A 40 1.92 1.18 4.94
CA ARG A 40 1.12 1.57 6.10
C ARG A 40 -0.17 2.20 5.63
N ALA A 41 -1.29 1.67 6.09
CA ALA A 41 -2.58 2.28 5.92
C ALA A 41 -3.01 2.97 7.22
N TYR A 42 -3.55 4.17 7.11
CA TYR A 42 -3.98 5.01 8.23
C TYR A 42 -5.47 5.26 8.11
N GLY A 43 -6.21 5.03 9.20
CA GLY A 43 -7.61 5.39 9.26
C GLY A 43 -8.30 4.90 10.54
N ASN A 44 -9.62 5.11 10.60
CA ASN A 44 -10.45 4.68 11.72
C ASN A 44 -10.80 3.18 11.64
N TRP A 45 -9.94 2.33 12.20
CA TRP A 45 -10.12 0.86 12.23
C TRP A 45 -11.37 0.36 12.96
N LYS A 46 -12.06 1.22 13.74
CA LYS A 46 -13.34 0.85 14.37
C LYS A 46 -14.52 0.95 13.40
N SER A 47 -14.33 1.58 12.25
CA SER A 47 -15.41 1.85 11.32
C SER A 47 -15.59 0.68 10.34
N PRO A 48 -16.83 0.26 10.03
CA PRO A 48 -17.11 -0.90 9.18
C PRO A 48 -16.54 -0.79 7.76
N HIS A 49 -16.30 0.43 7.26
CA HIS A 49 -15.76 0.67 5.92
C HIS A 49 -14.30 0.23 5.76
N LEU A 50 -13.51 0.14 6.85
CA LEU A 50 -12.13 -0.33 6.81
C LEU A 50 -11.99 -1.85 6.89
N ARG A 51 -13.08 -2.62 7.05
CA ARG A 51 -13.01 -4.09 7.06
C ARG A 51 -12.37 -4.65 5.78
N GLY A 52 -12.59 -3.99 4.64
CA GLY A 52 -11.94 -4.36 3.38
C GLY A 52 -10.42 -4.14 3.40
N TRP A 53 -9.96 -3.12 4.15
CA TRP A 53 -8.54 -2.84 4.34
C TRP A 53 -7.88 -3.83 5.30
N GLU A 54 -8.59 -4.27 6.34
CA GLU A 54 -8.09 -5.35 7.22
C GLU A 54 -7.79 -6.60 6.39
N ALA A 55 -8.74 -7.06 5.57
CA ALA A 55 -8.54 -8.23 4.70
C ALA A 55 -7.40 -8.02 3.69
N ALA A 56 -7.26 -6.84 3.10
CA ALA A 56 -6.24 -6.54 2.09
C ALA A 56 -4.82 -6.36 2.65
N LEU A 57 -4.66 -6.14 3.96
CA LEU A 57 -3.36 -5.93 4.61
C LEU A 57 -2.89 -7.12 5.45
N HIS A 58 -3.79 -8.06 5.79
CA HIS A 58 -3.48 -9.23 6.63
C HIS A 58 -3.14 -10.50 5.84
N ASP A 59 -2.96 -10.40 4.52
CA ASP A 59 -2.49 -11.50 3.65
C ASP A 59 -0.96 -11.54 3.55
#